data_AF-A0A0C1QT44-F1
#
_entry.id   AF-A0A0C1QT44-F1
#
_cell.length_a   1.000
_cell.length_b   1.000
_cell.length_c   1.000
_cell.angle_alpha   90.00
_cell.angle_beta   90.00
_cell.angle_gamma   90.00
#
_symmetry.space_group_name_H-M   'P 1'
#
loop_
_entity.id
_entity.type
_entity.pdbx_description
1 polymer ?
#
loop_
_entity_poly.entity_id
_entity_poly.type
_entity_poly.pdbx_seq_one_letter_code
_entity_poly.pdbx_strand_id
1 'polypeptide(L)' 'MKKKAEPYYQKSVQTIQRWFGEIVRYFDRGTTSGVVEGINNKLKLIKRSGFGFKNFRNFEIRALLAWHYPINLAR' A
#
# COMPACT_ATOMS: atom_id res chain seq x y z
N MET A 1 -4.89 -18.80 20.93
CA MET A 1 -4.72 -17.39 20.50
C MET A 1 -6.05 -16.63 20.37
N LYS A 2 -7.02 -17.11 19.56
CA LYS A 2 -8.31 -16.44 19.31
C LYS A 2 -9.02 -15.95 20.58
N LYS A 3 -9.37 -16.86 21.52
CA LYS A 3 -10.12 -16.53 22.75
C LYS A 3 -9.50 -15.45 23.66
N LYS A 4 -8.18 -15.25 23.64
CA LYS A 4 -7.51 -14.22 24.47
C LYS A 4 -7.46 -12.85 23.79
N ALA A 5 -7.30 -12.81 22.47
CA ALA A 5 -7.17 -11.56 21.71
C ALA A 5 -8.50 -11.02 21.18
N GLU A 6 -9.51 -11.89 20.99
CA GLU A 6 -10.86 -11.53 20.52
C GLU A 6 -11.46 -10.34 21.29
N PRO A 7 -11.46 -10.28 22.64
CA PRO A 7 -12.11 -9.17 23.35
C PRO A 7 -11.48 -7.79 23.10
N TYR A 8 -10.20 -7.73 22.71
CA TYR A 8 -9.48 -6.47 22.49
C TYR A 8 -9.33 -6.11 21.01
N TYR A 9 -9.28 -7.12 20.13
CA TYR A 9 -8.94 -6.96 18.71
C TYR A 9 -9.87 -7.71 17.77
N GLN A 10 -11.19 -7.66 18.04
CA GLN A 10 -12.23 -8.37 17.28
C GLN A 10 -12.04 -8.25 15.74
N LYS A 11 -11.86 -7.04 15.22
CA LYS A 11 -11.69 -6.80 13.77
C LYS A 11 -10.38 -7.36 13.20
N SER A 12 -9.29 -7.23 13.95
CA SER A 12 -7.98 -7.74 13.53
C SER A 12 -7.97 -9.27 13.51
N VAL A 13 -8.57 -9.90 14.53
CA VAL A 13 -8.68 -11.36 14.61
C VAL A 13 -9.52 -11.92 13.46
N GLN A 14 -10.63 -11.25 13.11
CA GLN A 14 -11.45 -11.62 11.95
C GLN A 14 -10.70 -11.44 10.63
N THR A 15 -9.97 -10.34 10.47
CA THR A 15 -9.15 -10.08 9.28
C THR A 15 -8.07 -11.13 9.10
N ILE A 16 -7.32 -11.46 10.16
CA ILE A 16 -6.27 -12.48 10.10
C ILE A 16 -6.85 -13.85 9.75
N GLN A 17 -8.02 -14.20 10.28
CA GLN A 17 -8.69 -15.46 9.92
C GLN A 17 -9.12 -15.50 8.46
N ARG A 18 -9.70 -14.39 7.97
CA ARG A 18 -10.14 -14.27 6.58
C ARG A 18 -8.98 -14.43 5.59
N TRP A 19 -7.82 -13.89 5.91
CA TRP A 19 -6.64 -13.86 5.03
C TRP A 19 -5.55 -14.87 5.40
N PHE A 20 -5.85 -15.82 6.28
CA PHE A 20 -4.85 -16.74 6.83
C PHE A 20 -4.18 -17.58 5.73
N GLY A 21 -4.95 -18.00 4.71
CA GLY A 21 -4.43 -18.78 3.60
C GLY A 21 -3.39 -18.01 2.77
N GLU A 22 -3.64 -16.74 2.48
CA GLU A 22 -2.69 -15.86 1.78
C GLU A 22 -1.46 -15.56 2.63
N ILE A 23 -1.65 -15.35 3.94
CA ILE A 23 -0.55 -15.15 4.90
C ILE A 23 0.37 -16.37 4.93
N VAL A 24 -0.18 -17.59 4.96
CA VAL A 24 0.66 -18.81 4.94
C VAL A 24 1.40 -18.95 3.61
N ARG A 25 0.71 -18.72 2.48
CA ARG A 25 1.31 -18.80 1.13
C ARG A 25 2.46 -17.82 0.91
N TYR A 26 2.49 -16.69 1.63
CA TYR A 26 3.61 -15.75 1.60
C TYR A 26 4.93 -16.42 2.03
N PHE A 27 4.89 -17.26 3.08
CA PHE A 27 6.09 -17.90 3.61
C PHE A 27 6.68 -18.94 2.64
N ASP A 28 5.84 -19.61 1.86
CA ASP A 28 6.30 -20.58 0.84
C ASP A 28 6.90 -19.90 -0.40
N ARG A 29 6.36 -18.74 -0.79
CA ARG A 29 6.72 -18.05 -2.04
C ARG A 29 7.76 -16.94 -1.87
N GLY A 30 8.04 -16.49 -0.65
CA GLY A 30 8.96 -15.39 -0.37
C GLY A 30 8.58 -14.07 -1.06
N THR A 31 7.31 -13.87 -1.37
CA THR A 31 6.84 -12.72 -2.15
C THR A 31 7.00 -11.45 -1.35
N THR A 32 7.92 -10.56 -1.70
CA THR A 32 8.17 -9.36 -0.87
C THR A 32 7.12 -8.27 -1.09
N SER A 33 6.81 -7.52 -0.04
CA SER A 33 5.96 -6.31 -0.14
C SER A 33 6.70 -5.12 -0.79
N GLY A 34 7.99 -5.27 -1.12
CA GLY A 34 8.87 -4.17 -1.53
C GLY A 34 8.40 -3.43 -2.79
N VAL A 35 7.84 -4.14 -3.78
CA VAL A 35 7.27 -3.51 -4.98
C VAL A 35 6.07 -2.64 -4.60
N VAL A 36 5.16 -3.16 -3.78
CA VAL A 36 3.97 -2.44 -3.31
C VAL A 36 4.35 -1.24 -2.44
N GLU A 37 5.32 -1.40 -1.55
CA GLU A 37 5.88 -0.33 -0.73
C GLU A 37 6.52 0.77 -1.58
N GLY A 38 7.29 0.40 -2.61
CA GLY A 38 7.89 1.34 -3.56
C GLY A 38 6.83 2.17 -4.30
N ILE A 39 5.77 1.52 -4.78
CA ILE A 39 4.62 2.20 -5.40
C ILE A 39 3.98 3.16 -4.41
N ASN A 40 3.65 2.69 -3.20
CA ASN A 40 3.02 3.50 -2.16
C ASN A 40 3.87 4.71 -1.76
N ASN A 41 5.19 4.56 -1.67
CA ASN A 41 6.10 5.64 -1.30
C ASN A 41 6.15 6.73 -2.36
N LYS A 42 6.21 6.40 -3.65
CA LYS A 42 6.18 7.42 -4.71
C LYS A 42 4.82 8.10 -4.82
N LEU A 43 3.72 7.37 -4.63
CA LEU A 43 2.37 7.96 -4.53
C LEU A 43 2.27 8.93 -3.34
N LYS A 44 2.82 8.57 -2.17
CA LYS A 44 2.91 9.50 -1.02
C LYS A 44 3.78 10.71 -1.34
N LEU A 45 4.86 10.55 -2.10
CA LEU A 45 5.71 11.67 -2.53
C LEU A 45 4.93 12.64 -3.43
N ILE A 46 4.23 12.12 -4.46
CA ILE A 46 3.35 12.91 -5.34
C ILE A 46 2.28 13.65 -4.53
N LYS A 47 1.68 12.96 -3.55
CA LYS A 47 0.68 13.54 -2.65
C LYS A 47 1.26 14.69 -1.83
N ARG A 48 2.50 14.59 -1.35
CA ARG A 48 3.18 15.65 -0.58
C ARG A 48 3.65 16.82 -1.44
N SER A 49 4.06 16.57 -2.69
CA SER A 49 4.54 17.62 -3.60
C SER A 49 3.42 18.46 -4.23
N GLY A 50 2.18 17.96 -4.22
CA GLY A 50 1.02 18.68 -4.76
C GLY A 50 0.24 19.44 -3.70
N PHE A 51 0.24 20.77 -3.75
CA PHE A 51 -0.74 21.58 -3.02
C PHE A 51 -2.10 21.50 -3.73
N GLY A 52 -3.12 20.95 -3.05
CA GLY A 52 -4.51 21.04 -3.51
C GLY A 52 -4.95 20.03 -4.57
N PHE A 53 -4.84 18.73 -4.29
CA PHE A 53 -5.62 17.71 -5.00
C PHE A 53 -7.11 17.86 -4.64
N LYS A 54 -7.79 18.83 -5.26
CA LYS A 54 -9.23 19.08 -5.05
C LYS A 54 -10.12 17.95 -5.60
N ASN A 55 -9.61 17.19 -6.56
CA ASN A 55 -10.25 16.01 -7.11
C ASN A 55 -9.23 14.87 -7.30
N PHE A 56 -9.71 13.62 -7.24
CA PHE A 56 -8.86 12.42 -7.39
C PHE A 56 -8.25 12.32 -8.79
N ARG A 57 -8.97 12.75 -9.82
CA ARG A 57 -8.51 12.73 -11.22
C ARG A 57 -7.17 13.46 -11.41
N ASN A 58 -6.97 14.59 -10.75
CA ASN A 58 -5.71 15.33 -10.80
C ASN A 58 -4.56 14.58 -10.12
N PHE A 59 -4.85 13.81 -9.06
CA PHE A 59 -3.85 12.94 -8.42
C PHE A 59 -3.49 11.76 -9.32
N GLU A 60 -4.49 11.12 -9.92
CA GLU A 60 -4.34 10.01 -10.85
C GLU A 60 -3.49 10.39 -12.07
N ILE A 61 -3.78 11.51 -12.72
CA ILE A 61 -3.01 12.00 -13.87
C ILE A 61 -1.53 12.21 -13.48
N ARG A 62 -1.25 12.80 -12.32
CA ARG A 62 0.14 13.00 -11.85
C ARG A 62 0.83 11.68 -11.49
N ALA A 63 0.10 10.72 -10.94
CA ALA A 63 0.63 9.38 -10.66
C ALA A 63 1.02 8.64 -11.95
N LEU A 64 0.14 8.68 -12.96
CA LEU A 64 0.39 8.08 -14.26
C LEU A 64 1.56 8.77 -14.99
N LEU A 65 1.62 10.10 -14.97
CA LEU A 65 2.73 10.85 -15.54
C LEU A 65 4.07 10.50 -14.88
N ALA A 66 4.12 10.38 -13.56
CA ALA A 66 5.34 10.01 -12.84
C ALA A 66 5.79 8.56 -13.09
N TRP A 67 4.90 7.71 -13.61
CA TRP A 67 5.15 6.32 -13.97
C TRP A 67 5.61 6.19 -15.42
N HIS A 68 5.00 6.98 -16.31
CA HIS A 68 5.31 6.99 -17.74
C HIS A 68 6.59 7.76 -18.06
N TYR A 69 6.82 8.87 -17.36
CA TYR A 69 8.10 9.58 -17.39
C TYR A 69 8.87 9.24 -16.10
N PRO A 70 10.04 8.57 -16.18
CA PRO A 70 10.92 8.52 -15.02
C PRO A 70 11.31 9.96 -14.72
N ILE A 71 10.74 10.54 -13.66
CA ILE A 71 11.12 11.86 -13.17
C ILE A 71 12.56 11.76 -12.63
N ASN A 72 13.53 11.77 -13.55
CA ASN A 72 14.88 12.24 -13.31
C ASN A 72 14.83 13.76 -13.51
N LEU A 73 14.25 14.47 -12.55
CA LEU A 73 14.42 15.93 -12.41
C LEU A 73 15.34 16.26 -11.23
N ALA A 74 16.37 15.43 -11.07
CA ALA A 74 17.48 15.67 -10.17
C ALA A 74 18.77 15.10 -10.78
N ARG A 75 19.17 15.68 -11.92
CA ARG A 75 20.56 16.05 -12.22
C ARG A 75 20.53 17.34 -13.03
#